data_AF-A0A948ZIX0-F1
#
_entry.id   AF-A0A948ZIX0-F1
#
_cell.length_a   1.000
_cell.length_b   1.000
_cell.length_c   1.000
_cell.angle_alpha   90.00
_cell.angle_beta   90.00
_cell.angle_gamma   90.00
#
_symmetry.space_group_name_H-M   'P 1'
#
loop_
_entity.id
_entity.type
_entity.pdbx_description
1 polymer ?
#
loop_
_entity_poly.entity_id
_entity_poly.type
_entity_poly.pdbx_seq_one_letter_code
_entity_poly.pdbx_strand_id
1 'polypeptide(L)' 'MKKPSLRGLLRKVHEDQEGAVSIETILIIGAIALPILIFLLYHAWPRIRDYFNTGLDTLQTDPTTAGGQ' A
#
# COMPACT_ATOMS: atom_id res chain seq x y z
N MET A 1 -33.22 -13.66 -16.51
CA MET A 1 -31.79 -13.31 -16.70
C MET A 1 -30.98 -13.91 -15.55
N LYS A 2 -30.09 -14.88 -15.82
CA LYS A 2 -29.28 -15.54 -14.78
C LYS A 2 -28.22 -14.53 -14.30
N LYS A 3 -28.29 -14.13 -13.03
CA LYS A 3 -27.27 -13.23 -12.45
C LYS A 3 -25.89 -13.91 -12.57
N PRO A 4 -24.86 -13.22 -13.09
CA PRO A 4 -23.53 -13.79 -13.15
C PRO A 4 -23.07 -14.12 -11.73
N SER A 5 -22.61 -15.35 -11.50
CA SER A 5 -22.07 -15.74 -10.20
C SER A 5 -20.67 -15.17 -10.04
N LEU A 6 -20.28 -14.82 -8.80
CA LEU A 6 -18.92 -14.35 -8.49
C LEU A 6 -17.85 -15.33 -8.99
N ARG A 7 -18.14 -16.64 -8.92
CA ARG A 7 -17.28 -17.70 -9.46
C ARG A 7 -17.14 -17.63 -10.99
N GLY A 8 -18.21 -17.31 -11.71
CA GLY A 8 -18.17 -17.12 -13.16
C GLY A 8 -17.42 -15.86 -13.58
N LEU A 9 -17.51 -14.79 -12.78
CA LEU A 9 -16.75 -13.55 -13.00
C LEU A 9 -15.26 -13.76 -12.74
N LEU A 10 -14.89 -14.41 -11.63
CA LEU A 10 -13.50 -14.75 -11.31
C LEU A 10 -12.86 -15.64 -12.38
N ARG A 11 -13.60 -16.63 -12.87
CA ARG A 11 -13.16 -17.50 -13.97
C ARG A 11 -12.97 -16.69 -15.26
N LYS A 12 -13.88 -15.78 -15.59
CA LYS A 12 -13.78 -14.94 -16.79
C LYS A 12 -12.60 -13.98 -16.73
N VAL A 13 -12.32 -13.37 -15.58
CA VAL A 13 -11.12 -12.53 -15.36
C VAL A 13 -9.82 -13.35 -15.47
N HIS A 14 -9.84 -14.61 -15.04
CA HIS A 14 -8.70 -15.50 -15.16
C HIS A 14 -8.50 -16.05 -16.59
N GLU A 15 -9.59 -16.26 -17.34
CA GLU A 15 -9.56 -16.71 -18.74
C GLU A 15 -9.27 -15.56 -19.73
N ASP A 16 -9.30 -14.30 -19.28
CA ASP A 16 -9.05 -13.11 -20.11
C ASP A 16 -7.55 -12.85 -20.30
N GLN A 17 -6.96 -13.63 -21.22
CA GLN A 17 -5.53 -13.63 -21.53
C GLN A 17 -5.10 -12.51 -22.50
N GLU A 18 -6.04 -11.71 -23.03
CA GLU A 18 -5.71 -10.64 -24.01
C GLU A 18 -5.11 -9.38 -23.37
N GLY A 19 -5.31 -9.20 -22.05
CA GLY A 19 -4.69 -8.12 -21.27
C GLY A 19 -4.01 -8.56 -19.97
N ALA A 20 -4.06 -9.86 -19.65
CA ALA A 20 -3.44 -10.40 -18.44
C ALA A 20 -1.93 -10.50 -18.61
N VAL A 21 -1.20 -9.76 -17.77
CA VAL A 21 0.22 -9.99 -17.56
C VAL A 21 0.38 -11.44 -17.06
N SER A 22 1.25 -12.24 -17.70
CA SER A 22 1.48 -13.64 -17.34
C SER A 22 1.65 -13.79 -15.82
N ILE A 23 1.05 -14.84 -15.23
CA ILE A 23 1.22 -15.14 -13.81
C ILE A 23 2.69 -15.26 -13.43
N GLU A 24 3.52 -15.76 -14.35
CA GLU A 24 4.97 -15.81 -14.22
C GLU A 24 5.58 -14.42 -14.03
N THR A 25 5.16 -13.44 -14.84
CA THR A 25 5.59 -12.05 -14.70
C THR A 25 5.17 -11.45 -13.37
N ILE A 26 3.94 -11.73 -12.91
CA ILE A 26 3.48 -11.29 -11.58
C ILE A 26 4.35 -11.90 -10.48
N LEU A 27 4.70 -13.19 -10.60
CA LEU A 27 5.58 -13.87 -9.66
C LEU A 27 7.01 -13.32 -9.69
N ILE A 28 7.55 -12.99 -10.87
CA ILE A 28 8.86 -12.34 -11.02
C ILE A 28 8.86 -10.96 -10.37
N ILE A 29 7.85 -10.13 -10.66
CA ILE A 29 7.70 -8.79 -10.06
C ILE A 29 7.54 -8.92 -8.54
N GLY A 30 6.71 -9.85 -8.07
CA GLY A 30 6.54 -10.11 -6.64
C GLY A 30 7.85 -10.52 -5.96
N ALA A 31 8.64 -11.39 -6.59
CA ALA A 31 9.92 -11.85 -6.07
C ALA A 31 10.96 -10.74 -5.92
N ILE A 32 10.98 -9.74 -6.83
CA ILE A 32 11.88 -8.57 -6.72
C ILE A 32 11.30 -7.45 -5.86
N ALA A 33 9.97 -7.29 -5.83
CA ALA A 33 9.30 -6.25 -5.08
C ALA A 33 9.28 -6.56 -3.58
N LEU A 34 9.10 -7.83 -3.19
CA LEU A 34 9.10 -8.26 -1.79
C LEU A 34 10.36 -7.83 -1.01
N PRO A 35 11.60 -8.07 -1.48
CA PRO A 35 12.80 -7.65 -0.74
C PRO A 35 12.88 -6.12 -0.62
N ILE A 36 12.49 -5.37 -1.65
CA ILE A 36 12.45 -3.90 -1.60
C ILE A 36 11.39 -3.44 -0.58
N LEU A 37 10.21 -4.06 -0.60
CA LEU A 37 9.12 -3.77 0.33
C LEU A 37 9.54 -4.02 1.78
N ILE A 38 10.18 -5.17 2.05
CA ILE A 38 10.71 -5.51 3.38
C ILE A 38 11.75 -4.47 3.80
N PHE A 39 12.66 -4.07 2.90
CA PHE A 39 13.66 -3.05 3.19
C PHE A 39 13.02 -1.71 3.57
N LEU A 40 12.01 -1.25 2.82
CA LEU A 40 11.29 -0.01 3.13
C LEU A 40 10.56 -0.09 4.47
N LEU A 41 9.87 -1.20 4.74
CA LEU A 41 9.16 -1.39 6.01
C LEU A 41 10.11 -1.46 7.21
N TYR A 42 11.31 -2.00 7.06
CA TYR A 42 12.25 -2.12 8.18
C TYR A 42 13.11 -0.86 8.37
N HIS A 43 13.61 -0.27 7.28
CA HIS A 43 14.58 0.83 7.35
C HIS A 43 13.97 2.21 7.09
N ALA A 44 12.96 2.31 6.21
CA ALA A 44 12.34 3.60 5.90
C ALA A 44 11.22 3.96 6.88
N TRP A 45 10.40 2.98 7.28
CA TRP A 45 9.31 3.16 8.24
C TRP A 45 9.71 3.86 9.56
N PRO A 46 10.80 3.48 10.27
CA PRO A 46 11.15 4.15 11.53
C PRO A 46 11.40 5.65 11.33
N ARG A 47 12.15 6.02 10.28
CA ARG A 47 12.40 7.44 9.98
C ARG A 47 11.12 8.20 9.64
N ILE A 48 10.26 7.61 8.82
CA ILE A 48 8.96 8.20 8.46
C ILE A 48 8.14 8.41 9.73
N ARG A 49 8.03 7.38 10.57
CA ARG A 49 7.30 7.43 11.83
C ARG A 49 7.80 8.53 12.75
N ASP A 50 9.11 8.67 12.92
CA ASP A 50 9.72 9.68 13.79
C ASP A 50 9.43 11.11 13.29
N TYR A 51 9.51 11.33 11.97
CA TYR A 51 9.13 12.61 11.36
C TYR A 51 7.65 12.95 11.60
N PHE A 52 6.75 11.97 11.41
CA PHE A 52 5.32 12.17 11.64
C PHE A 52 5.01 12.44 13.12
N ASN A 53 5.59 11.69 14.05
CA ASN A 53 5.40 11.90 15.48
C ASN A 53 5.90 13.29 15.92
N THR A 54 7.10 13.67 15.47
CA THR A 54 7.65 15.00 15.77
C THR A 54 6.74 16.11 15.23
N GLY A 55 6.22 15.96 14.01
CA GLY A 55 5.24 16.88 13.45
C GLY A 55 3.97 16.99 14.30
N LEU A 56 3.43 15.86 14.76
CA LEU A 56 2.24 15.85 15.64
C LEU A 56 2.52 16.52 16.99
N ASP A 57 3.68 16.27 17.60
CA ASP A 57 4.05 16.86 18.89
C ASP A 57 4.19 18.39 18.77
N THR A 58 4.76 18.89 17.67
CA THR A 58 4.83 20.35 17.41
C THR A 58 3.45 20.97 17.27
N LEU A 59 2.55 20.33 16.52
CA LEU A 59 1.17 20.78 16.34
C LEU A 59 0.32 20.67 17.60
N GLN A 60 0.68 19.81 18.56
CA GLN A 60 0.03 19.72 19.87
C GLN A 60 0.59 20.72 20.88
N THR A 61 1.82 21.20 20.67
CA THR A 61 2.47 22.19 21.54
C THR A 61 2.05 23.62 21.16
N ASP A 62 1.90 23.91 19.86
CA ASP A 62 1.46 25.21 19.34
C ASP A 62 0.01 25.67 19.66
N PRO A 63 -1.02 24.82 19.90
CA PRO A 63 -2.35 25.28 20.29
C PRO A 63 -2.35 25.96 21.66
N THR A 64 -1.37 25.63 22.51
CA THR A 64 -1.24 26.20 23.86
C THR A 64 -0.44 27.52 23.85
N THR A 65 0.40 27.74 22.84
CA THR A 65 1.21 28.96 22.71
C THR A 65 0.51 30.04 21.86
N ALA A 66 -0.42 29.66 20.96
CA ALA A 66 -1.17 30.60 20.12
C ALA A 66 -2.38 31.28 20.82
N GLY A 67 -2.60 31.01 22.12
CA GLY A 67 -3.71 31.56 22.91
C GLY A 67 -3.31 32.56 24.00
N GLY A 68 -2.07 33.06 23.98
CA GLY A 68 -1.58 33.94 25.04
C GLY A 68 -0.33 34.72 24.68
N GLN A 69 -0.44 35.63 23.72
CA GLN A 69 0.12 36.99 23.76
C GLN A 69 -0.74 37.92 22.90
#